data_AF-A0A4E0RFQ1-F1
#
_entry.id   AF-A0A4E0RFQ1-F1
#
_cell.length_a   1.000
_cell.length_b   1.000
_cell.length_c   1.000
_cell.angle_alpha   90.00
_cell.angle_beta   90.00
_cell.angle_gamma   90.00
#
_symmetry.space_group_name_H-M   'P 1'
#
loop_
_entity.id
_entity.type
_entity.pdbx_description
1 polymer ?
#
loop_
_entity_poly.entity_id
_entity_poly.type
_entity_poly.pdbx_seq_one_letter_code
_entity_poly.pdbx_strand_id
1 'polypeptide(L)'
;MPLEKRINNPQDVRAWTVSKAYHDVMNLIQLVSKYITSRPIKPDIPTSTAVSCICELLSHMNKKIDSFPCEEQPQRFGNKSYRLWFQWMSENAKELCRSMLFEKCGITTSVVEGVSFEEILEEVAGYFTESFGNSTRIDYGTGHELAFIAFLACLFKSGVLHAPGPGNSGAPNDYVGIGLVITPSYLQLVRRLQIYYRMEPAGSHGVWCLDDFQFVPFIWGSSQLIGHGQYGPSSIPERHTAEEEKDRYLLFSCIDYIYQVLGKFPVVQHFLFGQLLTMDRTSGPSLSLGDFPGAAGATTRMAPPSIIPSRSVPTGPTGKPVPNESETSSGNVKLTTPPEHAS
;
A
#
# COMPACT_ATOMS: atom_id res chain seq x y z
N MET A 1 -8.76 -0.92 24.86
CA MET A 1 -9.13 -2.21 24.24
C MET A 1 -8.19 -2.47 23.07
N PRO A 2 -7.71 -3.70 22.87
CA PRO A 2 -6.83 -4.02 21.75
C PRO A 2 -7.55 -3.88 20.40
N LEU A 3 -6.80 -3.67 19.33
CA LEU A 3 -7.34 -3.64 17.97
C LEU A 3 -7.96 -5.00 17.62
N GLU A 4 -9.17 -5.00 17.09
CA GLU A 4 -9.91 -6.21 16.74
C GLU A 4 -10.28 -6.25 15.27
N LYS A 5 -10.12 -7.42 14.65
CA LYS A 5 -10.55 -7.64 13.27
C LYS A 5 -12.08 -7.75 13.21
N ARG A 6 -12.72 -6.78 12.54
CA ARG A 6 -14.19 -6.71 12.37
C ARG A 6 -14.69 -7.04 10.97
N ILE A 7 -13.81 -7.11 9.96
CA ILE A 7 -14.15 -7.45 8.58
C ILE A 7 -13.70 -8.89 8.31
N ASN A 8 -14.64 -9.81 8.20
CA ASN A 8 -14.36 -11.25 8.06
C ASN A 8 -14.87 -11.82 6.73
N ASN A 9 -15.88 -11.21 6.13
CA ASN A 9 -16.45 -11.62 4.85
C ASN A 9 -16.73 -10.42 3.93
N PRO A 10 -16.98 -10.64 2.62
CA PRO A 10 -17.25 -9.55 1.68
C PRO A 10 -18.48 -8.70 2.02
N GLN A 11 -19.47 -9.22 2.74
CA GLN A 11 -20.67 -8.47 3.13
C GLN A 11 -20.36 -7.40 4.18
N ASP A 12 -19.38 -7.65 5.06
CA ASP A 12 -18.91 -6.70 6.08
C ASP A 12 -18.30 -5.43 5.45
N VAL A 13 -17.82 -5.51 4.20
CA VAL A 13 -17.28 -4.36 3.46
C VAL A 13 -18.31 -3.24 3.33
N ARG A 14 -19.60 -3.58 3.22
CA ARG A 14 -20.66 -2.55 3.19
C ARG A 14 -20.70 -1.76 4.50
N ALA A 15 -20.62 -2.45 5.64
CA ALA A 15 -20.55 -1.79 6.95
C ALA A 15 -19.28 -0.96 7.11
N TRP A 16 -18.15 -1.43 6.58
CA TRP A 16 -16.90 -0.68 6.53
C TRP A 16 -17.04 0.64 5.77
N THR A 17 -17.60 0.63 4.55
CA THR A 17 -17.69 1.83 3.68
C THR A 17 -18.53 2.97 4.24
N VAL A 18 -19.42 2.69 5.21
CA VAL A 18 -20.24 3.71 5.88
C VAL A 18 -19.76 4.02 7.30
N SER A 19 -18.68 3.38 7.75
CA SER A 19 -18.14 3.54 9.10
C SER A 19 -17.46 4.89 9.29
N LYS A 20 -17.39 5.38 10.54
CA LYS A 20 -16.65 6.59 10.89
C LYS A 20 -15.16 6.47 10.54
N ALA A 21 -14.55 5.30 10.80
CA ALA A 21 -13.16 5.02 10.50
C ALA A 21 -12.85 5.14 9.00
N TYR A 22 -13.71 4.61 8.13
CA TYR A 22 -13.56 4.77 6.68
C TYR A 22 -13.57 6.23 6.26
N HIS A 23 -14.54 7.02 6.77
CA HIS A 23 -14.61 8.45 6.48
C HIS A 23 -13.38 9.20 6.98
N ASP A 24 -12.91 8.92 8.20
CA ASP A 24 -11.71 9.56 8.77
C ASP A 24 -10.47 9.31 7.89
N VAL A 25 -10.25 8.07 7.47
CA VAL A 25 -9.11 7.69 6.62
C VAL A 25 -9.24 8.29 5.21
N MET A 26 -10.40 8.20 4.58
CA MET A 26 -10.61 8.77 3.25
C MET A 26 -10.49 10.29 3.26
N ASN A 27 -11.03 10.95 4.28
CA ASN A 27 -10.88 12.39 4.46
C ASN A 27 -9.42 12.79 4.61
N LEU A 28 -8.63 12.04 5.39
CA LEU A 28 -7.19 12.29 5.51
C LEU A 28 -6.49 12.22 4.15
N ILE A 29 -6.72 11.16 3.37
CA ILE A 29 -6.12 10.98 2.04
C ILE A 29 -6.49 12.15 1.11
N GLN A 30 -7.78 12.54 1.09
CA GLN A 30 -8.27 13.64 0.27
C GLN A 30 -7.72 15.00 0.70
N LEU A 31 -7.64 15.27 2.01
CA LEU A 31 -7.12 16.52 2.54
C LEU A 31 -5.63 16.67 2.26
N VAL A 32 -4.84 15.63 2.49
CA VAL A 32 -3.40 15.63 2.12
C VAL A 32 -3.27 15.89 0.62
N SER A 33 -4.00 15.15 -0.22
CA SER A 33 -4.00 15.34 -1.67
C SER A 33 -4.29 16.79 -2.07
N LYS A 34 -5.31 17.41 -1.48
CA LYS A 34 -5.68 18.81 -1.73
C LYS A 34 -4.60 19.80 -1.30
N TYR A 35 -3.95 19.58 -0.16
CA TYR A 35 -2.96 20.54 0.38
C TYR A 35 -1.60 20.46 -0.32
N ILE A 36 -1.26 19.32 -0.93
CA ILE A 36 -0.02 19.14 -1.70
C ILE A 36 -0.19 19.38 -3.20
N THR A 37 -1.40 19.70 -3.67
CA THR A 37 -1.66 20.00 -5.08
C THR A 37 -0.70 21.05 -5.62
N SER A 38 -0.07 20.75 -6.75
CA SER A 38 0.93 21.64 -7.39
C SER A 38 2.18 21.94 -6.54
N ARG A 39 2.52 21.10 -5.56
CA ARG A 39 3.68 21.31 -4.67
C ARG A 39 4.68 20.17 -4.78
N PRO A 40 5.91 20.41 -5.27
CA PRO A 40 6.98 19.43 -5.19
C PRO A 40 7.54 19.35 -3.77
N ILE A 41 8.17 18.22 -3.46
CA ILE A 41 9.00 18.04 -2.28
C ILE A 41 10.22 18.97 -2.39
N LYS A 42 10.58 19.61 -1.27
CA LYS A 42 11.72 20.51 -1.13
C LYS A 42 12.41 20.24 0.20
N PRO A 43 13.73 20.47 0.32
CA PRO A 43 14.48 20.20 1.56
C PRO A 43 14.00 21.05 2.75
N ASP A 44 13.65 22.31 2.53
CA ASP A 44 13.35 23.26 3.61
C ASP A 44 11.83 23.51 3.80
N ILE A 45 11.02 22.45 3.71
CA ILE A 45 9.58 22.57 3.99
C ILE A 45 9.40 22.86 5.49
N PRO A 46 8.68 23.94 5.87
CA PRO A 46 8.37 24.18 7.28
C PRO A 46 7.57 23.00 7.85
N THR A 47 8.04 22.45 8.96
CA THR A 47 7.44 21.29 9.63
C THR A 47 7.13 21.61 11.07
N SER A 48 6.04 21.01 11.59
CA SER A 48 5.71 21.08 13.01
C SER A 48 6.65 20.16 13.81
N THR A 49 6.65 20.36 15.13
CA THR A 49 7.34 19.44 16.06
C THR A 49 6.86 18.01 15.89
N ALA A 50 5.55 17.80 15.70
CA ALA A 50 4.96 16.49 15.51
C ALA A 50 5.47 15.80 14.24
N VAL A 51 5.48 16.52 13.10
CA VAL A 51 6.02 15.99 11.83
C VAL A 51 7.49 15.61 11.98
N SER A 52 8.29 16.43 12.66
CA SER A 52 9.70 16.15 12.93
C SER A 52 9.87 14.90 13.81
N CYS A 53 9.09 14.78 14.88
CA CYS A 53 9.11 13.62 15.78
C CYS A 53 8.76 12.31 15.06
N ILE A 54 7.75 12.32 14.16
CA ILE A 54 7.38 11.15 13.36
C ILE A 54 8.54 10.77 12.43
N CYS A 55 9.20 11.75 11.79
CA CYS A 55 10.34 11.48 10.92
C CYS A 55 11.55 10.94 11.70
N GLU A 56 11.80 11.45 12.91
CA GLU A 56 12.83 10.91 13.81
C GLU A 56 12.53 9.47 14.21
N LEU A 57 11.27 9.16 14.55
CA LEU A 57 10.82 7.81 14.85
C LEU A 57 11.07 6.87 13.66
N LEU A 58 10.62 7.24 12.46
CA LEU A 58 10.85 6.44 11.23
C LEU A 58 12.35 6.27 10.93
N SER A 59 13.16 7.32 11.13
CA SER A 59 14.62 7.26 10.98
C SER A 59 15.27 6.32 11.99
N HIS A 60 14.79 6.33 13.24
CA HIS A 60 15.24 5.42 14.29
C HIS A 60 14.94 3.96 13.92
N MET A 61 13.72 3.68 13.44
CA MET A 61 13.33 2.36 12.94
C MET A 61 14.20 1.91 11.76
N ASN A 62 14.49 2.83 10.83
CA ASN A 62 15.31 2.58 9.66
C ASN A 62 16.76 2.25 10.04
N LYS A 63 17.35 2.99 10.98
CA LYS A 63 18.70 2.70 11.51
C LYS A 63 18.74 1.38 12.26
N LYS A 64 17.65 0.99 12.93
CA LYS A 64 17.63 -0.26 13.68
C LYS A 64 17.74 -1.49 12.77
N ILE A 65 17.38 -1.40 11.49
CA ILE A 65 17.58 -2.48 10.50
C ILE A 65 19.04 -2.96 10.49
N ASP A 66 20.01 -2.05 10.68
CA ASP A 66 21.45 -2.39 10.71
C ASP A 66 21.83 -3.34 11.86
N SER A 67 21.02 -3.42 12.92
CA SER A 67 21.23 -4.35 14.03
C SER A 67 20.74 -5.78 13.74
N PHE A 68 20.05 -6.00 12.63
CA PHE A 68 19.44 -7.28 12.26
C PHE A 68 19.87 -7.70 10.85
N PRO A 69 21.16 -8.07 10.68
CA PRO A 69 21.68 -8.41 9.37
C PRO A 69 20.97 -9.63 8.77
N CYS A 70 20.84 -9.63 7.44
CA CYS A 70 20.26 -10.75 6.72
C CYS A 70 21.08 -12.03 6.92
N GLU A 71 20.41 -13.13 7.28
CA GLU A 71 21.03 -14.44 7.34
C GLU A 71 21.20 -15.05 5.94
N GLU A 72 22.28 -15.81 5.75
CA GLU A 72 22.40 -16.69 4.58
C GLU A 72 21.39 -17.82 4.72
N GLN A 73 20.41 -17.85 3.82
CA GLN A 73 19.36 -18.87 3.81
C GLN A 73 19.23 -19.51 2.43
N PRO A 74 18.96 -20.82 2.35
CA PRO A 74 18.73 -21.50 1.08
C PRO A 74 17.42 -21.04 0.42
N GLN A 75 16.48 -20.49 1.19
CA GLN A 75 15.19 -20.03 0.72
C GLN A 75 15.29 -18.65 0.06
N ARG A 76 14.78 -18.54 -1.17
CA ARG A 76 14.91 -17.33 -2.01
C ARG A 76 14.02 -16.17 -1.56
N PHE A 77 12.87 -16.49 -0.97
CA PHE A 77 11.84 -15.53 -0.55
C PHE A 77 11.92 -15.26 0.95
N GLY A 78 11.68 -14.01 1.36
CA GLY A 78 11.54 -13.59 2.75
C GLY A 78 12.71 -13.96 3.66
N ASN A 79 13.59 -13.00 3.97
CA ASN A 79 14.68 -13.21 4.92
C ASN A 79 14.16 -13.27 6.36
N LYS A 80 14.47 -14.36 7.08
CA LYS A 80 13.98 -14.60 8.44
C LYS A 80 14.43 -13.53 9.45
N SER A 81 15.54 -12.83 9.22
CA SER A 81 15.98 -11.72 10.06
C SER A 81 14.94 -10.61 10.19
N TYR A 82 14.03 -10.47 9.22
CA TYR A 82 12.87 -9.57 9.34
C TYR A 82 12.04 -9.86 10.59
N ARG A 83 11.87 -11.13 10.96
CA ARG A 83 11.09 -11.52 12.14
C ARG A 83 11.70 -10.99 13.43
N LEU A 84 13.02 -10.96 13.52
CA LEU A 84 13.75 -10.42 14.66
C LEU A 84 13.57 -8.89 14.74
N TRP A 85 13.71 -8.19 13.62
CA TRP A 85 13.46 -6.75 13.56
C TRP A 85 12.00 -6.43 13.90
N PHE A 86 11.04 -7.18 13.36
CA PHE A 86 9.61 -6.97 13.61
C PHE A 86 9.26 -7.25 15.07
N GLN A 87 9.79 -8.34 15.66
CA GLN A 87 9.58 -8.65 17.07
C GLN A 87 10.08 -7.52 17.96
N TRP A 88 11.31 -7.04 17.73
CA TRP A 88 11.84 -5.89 18.44
C TRP A 88 10.94 -4.66 18.27
N MET A 89 10.49 -4.37 17.05
CA MET A 89 9.59 -3.24 16.78
C MET A 89 8.29 -3.37 17.57
N SER A 90 7.62 -4.53 17.52
CA SER A 90 6.35 -4.77 18.24
C SER A 90 6.50 -4.63 19.75
N GLU A 91 7.60 -5.13 20.33
CA GLU A 91 7.87 -5.03 21.78
C GLU A 91 8.15 -3.59 22.21
N ASN A 92 8.71 -2.75 21.33
CA ASN A 92 9.11 -1.38 21.65
C ASN A 92 8.12 -0.32 21.12
N ALA A 93 7.16 -0.67 20.26
CA ALA A 93 6.28 0.27 19.56
C ALA A 93 5.56 1.23 20.51
N LYS A 94 4.99 0.70 21.62
CA LYS A 94 4.26 1.50 22.61
C LYS A 94 5.16 2.54 23.28
N GLU A 95 6.35 2.13 23.71
CA GLU A 95 7.30 3.00 24.40
C GLU A 95 7.95 4.01 23.45
N LEU A 96 8.22 3.61 22.21
CA LEU A 96 8.70 4.52 21.16
C LEU A 96 7.65 5.59 20.84
N CYS A 97 6.37 5.21 20.71
CA CYS A 97 5.30 6.19 20.53
C CYS A 97 5.18 7.14 21.74
N ARG A 98 5.32 6.63 22.97
CA ARG A 98 5.28 7.47 24.17
C ARG A 98 6.42 8.49 24.18
N SER A 99 7.66 8.00 24.18
CA SER A 99 8.87 8.80 24.43
C SER A 99 9.29 9.66 23.23
N MET A 100 9.13 9.17 22.00
CA MET A 100 9.60 9.89 20.80
C MET A 100 8.51 10.73 20.14
N LEU A 101 7.24 10.54 20.49
CA LEU A 101 6.13 11.25 19.85
C LEU A 101 5.27 12.02 20.87
N PHE A 102 4.56 11.32 21.76
CA PHE A 102 3.60 11.96 22.67
C PHE A 102 4.28 12.92 23.67
N GLU A 103 5.29 12.46 24.40
CA GLU A 103 6.00 13.29 25.39
C GLU A 103 6.71 14.49 24.75
N LYS A 104 7.35 14.27 23.59
CA LYS A 104 7.99 15.36 22.82
C LYS A 104 7.00 16.40 22.30
N CYS A 105 5.75 16.00 22.04
CA CYS A 105 4.67 16.90 21.67
C CYS A 105 3.93 17.49 22.88
N GLY A 106 4.38 17.21 24.10
CA GLY A 106 3.77 17.73 25.34
C GLY A 106 2.43 17.09 25.70
N ILE A 107 2.12 15.91 25.17
CA ILE A 107 0.86 15.20 25.40
C ILE A 107 1.12 14.05 26.37
N THR A 108 0.74 14.26 27.63
CA THR A 108 0.92 13.27 28.71
C THR A 108 -0.41 12.85 29.37
N THR A 109 -1.52 13.43 28.92
CA THR A 109 -2.87 13.19 29.45
C THR A 109 -3.82 12.84 28.32
N SER A 110 -4.94 12.18 28.64
CA SER A 110 -5.95 11.91 27.63
C SER A 110 -6.56 13.20 27.10
N VAL A 111 -6.71 13.27 25.77
CA VAL A 111 -7.42 14.35 25.08
C VAL A 111 -8.78 13.90 24.55
N VAL A 112 -9.10 12.61 24.66
CA VAL A 112 -10.34 12.01 24.16
C VAL A 112 -11.25 11.72 25.34
N GLU A 113 -12.47 12.27 25.30
CA GLU A 113 -13.46 12.07 26.34
C GLU A 113 -13.80 10.58 26.50
N GLY A 114 -13.73 10.08 27.74
CA GLY A 114 -14.09 8.69 28.08
C GLY A 114 -13.04 7.63 27.71
N VAL A 115 -11.87 8.02 27.21
CA VAL A 115 -10.76 7.09 26.89
C VAL A 115 -9.54 7.49 27.71
N SER A 116 -8.82 6.53 28.31
CA SER A 116 -7.59 6.84 29.04
C SER A 116 -6.41 7.09 28.09
N PHE A 117 -5.38 7.81 28.57
CA PHE A 117 -4.16 8.05 27.77
C PHE A 117 -3.48 6.74 27.34
N GLU A 118 -3.46 5.75 28.24
CA GLU A 118 -2.87 4.45 27.98
C GLU A 118 -3.61 3.66 26.89
N GLU A 119 -4.93 3.81 26.80
CA GLU A 119 -5.73 3.19 25.73
C GLU A 119 -5.49 3.86 24.37
N ILE A 120 -5.36 5.19 24.34
CA ILE A 120 -4.99 5.93 23.12
C ILE A 120 -3.61 5.47 22.63
N LEU A 121 -2.64 5.39 23.56
CA LEU A 121 -1.29 4.97 23.24
C LEU A 121 -1.23 3.52 22.75
N GLU A 122 -2.00 2.62 23.36
CA GLU A 122 -2.12 1.22 22.92
C GLU A 122 -2.72 1.12 21.50
N GLU A 123 -3.77 1.89 21.20
CA GLU A 123 -4.39 1.93 19.87
C GLU A 123 -3.43 2.48 18.80
N VAL A 124 -2.76 3.59 19.09
CA VAL A 124 -1.78 4.22 18.19
C VAL A 124 -0.60 3.28 17.93
N ALA A 125 -0.06 2.65 18.97
CA ALA A 125 1.02 1.68 18.84
C ALA A 125 0.60 0.43 18.05
N GLY A 126 -0.66 0.01 18.17
CA GLY A 126 -1.23 -1.08 17.39
C GLY A 126 -1.22 -0.77 15.89
N TYR A 127 -1.76 0.38 15.47
CA TYR A 127 -1.73 0.77 14.05
C TYR A 127 -0.30 0.97 13.54
N PHE A 128 0.58 1.54 14.36
CA PHE A 128 2.00 1.67 14.02
C PHE A 128 2.66 0.30 13.77
N THR A 129 2.39 -0.68 14.62
CA THR A 129 2.93 -2.05 14.48
C THR A 129 2.45 -2.72 13.19
N GLU A 130 1.17 -2.56 12.85
CA GLU A 130 0.59 -3.13 11.62
C GLU A 130 1.05 -2.42 10.33
N SER A 131 1.79 -1.31 10.44
CA SER A 131 2.20 -0.50 9.29
C SER A 131 3.35 -1.09 8.47
N PHE A 132 4.12 -2.06 8.99
CA PHE A 132 5.42 -2.43 8.42
C PHE A 132 5.50 -3.82 7.78
N GLY A 133 4.38 -4.51 7.64
CA GLY A 133 4.31 -5.85 7.02
C GLY A 133 3.90 -6.95 8.00
N ASN A 134 3.94 -8.20 7.55
CA ASN A 134 3.59 -9.36 8.39
C ASN A 134 4.82 -10.22 8.71
N SER A 135 5.14 -10.40 10.00
CA SER A 135 6.30 -11.20 10.44
C SER A 135 6.25 -12.67 9.99
N THR A 136 5.08 -13.30 10.01
CA THR A 136 4.94 -14.71 9.66
C THR A 136 5.16 -14.94 8.18
N ARG A 137 4.46 -14.18 7.34
CA ARG A 137 4.52 -14.28 5.87
C ARG A 137 5.73 -13.57 5.26
N ILE A 138 6.36 -12.65 5.99
CA ILE A 138 7.45 -11.80 5.52
C ILE A 138 7.02 -11.06 4.24
N ASP A 139 5.81 -10.49 4.29
CA ASP A 139 5.21 -9.75 3.20
C ASP A 139 4.83 -8.33 3.62
N TYR A 140 4.69 -7.46 2.63
CA TYR A 140 4.20 -6.08 2.79
C TYR A 140 3.26 -5.76 1.62
N GLY A 141 2.28 -4.89 1.83
CA GLY A 141 1.39 -4.43 0.76
C GLY A 141 0.50 -3.29 1.22
N THR A 142 -0.49 -2.95 0.39
CA THR A 142 -1.35 -1.77 0.56
C THR A 142 -2.19 -1.78 1.84
N GLY A 143 -2.47 -2.95 2.42
CA GLY A 143 -3.11 -3.04 3.73
C GLY A 143 -2.25 -2.51 4.88
N HIS A 144 -0.92 -2.71 4.81
CA HIS A 144 0.03 -2.18 5.78
C HIS A 144 0.23 -0.67 5.57
N GLU A 145 0.30 -0.22 4.31
CA GLU A 145 0.25 1.21 3.99
C GLU A 145 -1.00 1.88 4.56
N LEU A 146 -2.18 1.24 4.43
CA LEU A 146 -3.42 1.75 5.00
C LEU A 146 -3.38 1.81 6.54
N ALA A 147 -2.74 0.85 7.20
CA ALA A 147 -2.52 0.90 8.65
C ALA A 147 -1.66 2.10 9.06
N PHE A 148 -0.65 2.48 8.25
CA PHE A 148 0.13 3.69 8.48
C PHE A 148 -0.71 4.97 8.33
N ILE A 149 -1.63 5.01 7.35
CA ILE A 149 -2.57 6.12 7.23
C ILE A 149 -3.54 6.18 8.42
N ALA A 150 -3.99 5.02 8.93
CA ALA A 150 -4.80 4.95 10.13
C ALA A 150 -4.03 5.44 11.38
N PHE A 151 -2.75 5.07 11.52
CA PHE A 151 -1.86 5.61 12.54
C PHE A 151 -1.82 7.15 12.49
N LEU A 152 -1.60 7.75 11.31
CA LEU A 152 -1.60 9.21 11.14
C LEU A 152 -2.97 9.83 11.48
N ALA A 153 -4.07 9.18 11.12
CA ALA A 153 -5.42 9.63 11.48
C ALA A 153 -5.64 9.63 13.01
N CYS A 154 -5.14 8.61 13.71
CA CYS A 154 -5.17 8.56 15.18
C CYS A 154 -4.31 9.66 15.81
N LEU A 155 -3.22 10.09 15.17
CA LEU A 155 -2.42 11.23 15.63
C LEU A 155 -3.17 12.57 15.56
N PHE A 156 -4.05 12.77 14.58
CA PHE A 156 -4.95 13.93 14.59
C PHE A 156 -5.98 13.84 15.72
N LYS A 157 -6.55 12.65 15.94
CA LYS A 157 -7.56 12.44 17.00
C LYS A 157 -6.99 12.56 18.41
N SER A 158 -5.72 12.24 18.58
CA SER A 158 -4.99 12.35 19.84
C SER A 158 -4.32 13.71 20.04
N GLY A 159 -4.51 14.66 19.13
CA GLY A 159 -3.99 16.03 19.25
C GLY A 159 -2.48 16.15 19.01
N VAL A 160 -1.81 15.10 18.53
CA VAL A 160 -0.39 15.16 18.14
C VAL A 160 -0.25 15.97 16.85
N LEU A 161 -1.07 15.66 15.84
CA LEU A 161 -1.16 16.40 14.58
C LEU A 161 -2.37 17.32 14.60
N HIS A 162 -2.25 18.46 13.92
CA HIS A 162 -3.24 19.53 13.96
C HIS A 162 -3.73 19.91 12.56
N ALA A 163 -5.04 19.98 12.40
CA ALA A 163 -5.63 20.57 11.21
C ALA A 163 -5.34 22.09 11.17
N PRO A 164 -5.19 22.69 9.98
CA PRO A 164 -5.07 24.13 9.86
C PRO A 164 -6.37 24.79 10.34
N GLY A 165 -6.24 25.79 11.22
CA GLY A 165 -7.36 26.47 11.83
C GLY A 165 -7.10 27.96 12.08
N PRO A 166 -8.15 28.76 12.35
CA PRO A 166 -8.03 30.21 12.52
C PRO A 166 -7.13 30.62 13.70
N GLY A 167 -6.95 29.76 14.71
CA GLY A 167 -6.04 29.99 15.83
C GLY A 167 -4.58 29.61 15.56
N ASN A 168 -4.27 29.06 14.39
CA ASN A 168 -2.96 28.49 14.05
C ASN A 168 -2.36 29.06 12.75
N SER A 169 -2.73 30.29 12.39
CA SER A 169 -2.47 30.92 11.08
C SER A 169 -0.99 31.21 10.74
N GLY A 170 -0.04 30.80 11.59
CA GLY A 170 1.40 30.82 11.30
C GLY A 170 2.10 29.48 11.52
N ALA A 171 1.39 28.44 11.97
CA ALA A 171 1.98 27.14 12.17
C ALA A 171 2.11 26.35 10.86
N PRO A 172 3.13 25.48 10.74
CA PRO A 172 3.24 24.54 9.64
C PRO A 172 1.97 23.70 9.46
N ASN A 173 1.56 23.46 8.22
CA ASN A 173 0.38 22.65 7.93
C ASN A 173 0.75 21.17 7.93
N ASP A 174 0.27 20.43 8.92
CA ASP A 174 0.58 19.01 9.09
C ASP A 174 0.10 18.14 7.91
N TYR A 175 -0.96 18.52 7.18
CA TYR A 175 -1.34 17.79 5.96
C TYR A 175 -0.27 17.89 4.88
N VAL A 176 0.41 19.03 4.76
CA VAL A 176 1.55 19.21 3.86
C VAL A 176 2.75 18.42 4.37
N GLY A 177 3.01 18.45 5.69
CA GLY A 177 4.07 17.67 6.32
C GLY A 177 3.90 16.16 6.11
N ILE A 178 2.66 15.65 6.17
CA ILE A 178 2.36 14.25 5.87
C ILE A 178 2.75 13.89 4.45
N GLY A 179 2.22 14.63 3.46
CA GLY A 179 2.45 14.29 2.06
C GLY A 179 3.90 14.49 1.62
N LEU A 180 4.55 15.58 2.04
CA LEU A 180 5.85 15.98 1.49
C LEU A 180 7.06 15.63 2.36
N VAL A 181 6.87 15.21 3.62
CA VAL A 181 7.98 14.94 4.56
C VAL A 181 7.86 13.55 5.18
N ILE A 182 6.72 13.24 5.81
CA ILE A 182 6.51 11.94 6.46
C ILE A 182 6.44 10.82 5.41
N THR A 183 5.71 11.03 4.32
CA THR A 183 5.53 9.99 3.28
C THR A 183 6.85 9.59 2.62
N PRO A 184 7.71 10.51 2.17
CA PRO A 184 9.05 10.16 1.70
C PRO A 184 9.88 9.38 2.75
N SER A 185 9.85 9.81 4.02
CA SER A 185 10.57 9.13 5.11
C SER A 185 10.04 7.71 5.35
N TYR A 186 8.72 7.54 5.36
CA TYR A 186 8.06 6.25 5.45
C TYR A 186 8.44 5.34 4.28
N LEU A 187 8.39 5.85 3.04
CA LEU A 187 8.76 5.12 1.84
C LEU A 187 10.22 4.66 1.86
N GLN A 188 11.14 5.49 2.36
CA GLN A 188 12.54 5.10 2.52
C GLN A 188 12.68 3.88 3.45
N LEU A 189 11.99 3.90 4.60
CA LEU A 189 11.99 2.78 5.55
C LEU A 189 11.39 1.51 4.93
N VAL A 190 10.17 1.56 4.39
CA VAL A 190 9.51 0.35 3.88
C VAL A 190 10.19 -0.20 2.63
N ARG A 191 10.70 0.64 1.73
CA ARG A 191 11.49 0.18 0.58
C ARG A 191 12.80 -0.47 1.02
N ARG A 192 13.43 0.04 2.08
CA ARG A 192 14.61 -0.61 2.68
C ARG A 192 14.24 -1.98 3.23
N LEU A 193 13.15 -2.11 3.99
CA LEU A 193 12.67 -3.41 4.49
C LEU A 193 12.40 -4.39 3.34
N GLN A 194 11.66 -3.94 2.32
CA GLN A 194 11.31 -4.73 1.14
C GLN A 194 12.54 -5.28 0.41
N ILE A 195 13.51 -4.42 0.12
CA ILE A 195 14.74 -4.83 -0.59
C ILE A 195 15.65 -5.65 0.31
N TYR A 196 15.92 -5.16 1.53
CA TYR A 196 16.92 -5.75 2.42
C TYR A 196 16.49 -7.16 2.85
N TYR A 197 15.26 -7.30 3.34
CA TYR A 197 14.73 -8.59 3.77
C TYR A 197 14.01 -9.37 2.66
N ARG A 198 14.00 -8.88 1.41
CA ARG A 198 13.36 -9.57 0.27
C ARG A 198 11.91 -9.94 0.56
N MET A 199 11.16 -8.96 1.08
CA MET A 199 9.76 -9.16 1.46
C MET A 199 8.91 -9.41 0.23
N GLU A 200 7.91 -10.26 0.37
CA GLU A 200 6.99 -10.59 -0.72
C GLU A 200 5.87 -9.53 -0.82
N PRO A 201 5.32 -9.28 -2.02
CA PRO A 201 4.10 -8.48 -2.18
C PRO A 201 2.92 -9.17 -1.50
N ALA A 202 2.21 -8.47 -0.61
CA ALA A 202 1.02 -8.96 0.04
C ALA A 202 -0.21 -8.72 -0.83
N GLY A 203 -0.89 -9.79 -1.21
CA GLY A 203 -2.09 -9.76 -2.06
C GLY A 203 -1.84 -10.29 -3.48
N SER A 204 -2.91 -10.73 -4.14
CA SER A 204 -2.85 -11.39 -5.46
C SER A 204 -3.49 -10.51 -6.52
N HIS A 205 -2.79 -9.47 -6.97
CA HIS A 205 -3.32 -8.57 -8.00
C HIS A 205 -2.68 -8.78 -9.40
N GLY A 206 -1.65 -9.64 -9.51
CA GLY A 206 -1.09 -10.09 -10.79
C GLY A 206 -0.51 -8.97 -11.64
N VAL A 207 -0.58 -9.08 -12.97
CA VAL A 207 0.01 -8.11 -13.92
C VAL A 207 -0.80 -6.80 -14.03
N TRP A 208 -1.92 -6.69 -13.33
CA TRP A 208 -2.84 -5.54 -13.42
C TRP A 208 -2.74 -4.57 -12.23
N CYS A 209 -1.73 -4.75 -11.37
CA CYS A 209 -1.44 -3.81 -10.29
C CYS A 209 -0.81 -2.53 -10.81
N LEU A 210 -1.06 -1.43 -10.10
CA LEU A 210 -0.28 -0.21 -10.28
C LEU A 210 1.16 -0.37 -9.75
N ASP A 211 1.31 -1.05 -8.62
CA ASP A 211 2.58 -1.35 -7.94
C ASP A 211 2.38 -2.56 -7.02
N ASP A 212 3.47 -3.24 -6.68
CA ASP A 212 3.46 -4.44 -5.84
C ASP A 212 3.17 -4.13 -4.35
N PHE A 213 3.49 -2.91 -3.89
CA PHE A 213 3.54 -2.60 -2.46
C PHE A 213 2.69 -1.40 -2.05
N GLN A 214 2.68 -0.33 -2.84
CA GLN A 214 2.14 0.98 -2.46
C GLN A 214 0.98 1.43 -3.37
N PHE A 215 0.12 2.29 -2.85
CA PHE A 215 -0.97 2.89 -3.63
C PHE A 215 -1.13 4.38 -3.36
N VAL A 216 -1.17 4.78 -2.09
CA VAL A 216 -1.43 6.17 -1.67
C VAL A 216 -0.41 7.19 -2.24
N PRO A 217 0.90 6.92 -2.32
CA PRO A 217 1.88 7.80 -2.96
C PRO A 217 1.58 8.11 -4.42
N PHE A 218 0.90 7.24 -5.17
CA PHE A 218 0.48 7.55 -6.54
C PHE A 218 -0.68 8.54 -6.56
N ILE A 219 -1.63 8.43 -5.63
CA ILE A 219 -2.72 9.41 -5.46
C ILE A 219 -2.12 10.78 -5.12
N TRP A 220 -1.25 10.83 -4.13
CA TRP A 220 -0.63 12.07 -3.69
C TRP A 220 0.33 12.65 -4.72
N GLY A 221 1.17 11.81 -5.33
CA GLY A 221 2.12 12.22 -6.37
C GLY A 221 1.44 12.73 -7.63
N SER A 222 0.31 12.16 -8.05
CA SER A 222 -0.48 12.70 -9.17
C SER A 222 -1.07 14.07 -8.84
N SER A 223 -1.48 14.32 -7.59
CA SER A 223 -1.92 15.64 -7.13
C SER A 223 -0.81 16.69 -7.19
N GLN A 224 0.43 16.32 -6.83
CA GLN A 224 1.59 17.23 -6.93
C GLN A 224 1.82 17.75 -8.36
N LEU A 225 1.46 16.96 -9.38
CA LEU A 225 1.66 17.28 -10.80
C LEU A 225 0.55 18.16 -11.40
N ILE A 226 -0.59 18.33 -10.71
CA ILE A 226 -1.69 19.17 -11.18
C ILE A 226 -1.18 20.60 -11.39
N GLY A 227 -1.55 21.23 -12.50
CA GLY A 227 -1.27 22.65 -12.77
C GLY A 227 0.19 22.98 -13.14
N HIS A 228 1.12 22.02 -13.13
CA HIS A 228 2.53 22.28 -13.45
C HIS A 228 2.78 22.41 -14.97
N GLY A 229 1.95 21.76 -15.81
CA GLY A 229 2.04 21.78 -17.28
C GLY A 229 3.28 21.12 -17.89
N GLN A 230 4.29 20.84 -17.07
CA GLN A 230 5.58 20.26 -17.47
C GLN A 230 5.49 18.77 -17.81
N TYR A 231 4.65 18.02 -17.10
CA TYR A 231 4.51 16.57 -17.28
C TYR A 231 3.07 16.22 -17.64
N GLY A 232 2.90 15.50 -18.74
CA GLY A 232 1.64 14.85 -19.10
C GLY A 232 1.62 13.39 -18.66
N PRO A 233 0.46 12.70 -18.74
CA PRO A 233 0.39 11.26 -18.46
C PRO A 233 1.37 10.42 -19.30
N SER A 234 1.75 10.88 -20.49
CA SER A 234 2.74 10.23 -21.36
C SER A 234 4.15 10.22 -20.78
N SER A 235 4.48 11.15 -19.88
CA SER A 235 5.81 11.24 -19.25
C SER A 235 5.98 10.33 -18.03
N ILE A 236 4.88 9.78 -17.51
CA ILE A 236 4.89 8.87 -16.34
C ILE A 236 5.76 7.62 -16.55
N PRO A 237 5.66 6.89 -17.68
CA PRO A 237 6.49 5.71 -17.92
C PRO A 237 7.91 6.05 -18.40
N GLU A 238 8.32 7.32 -18.47
CA GLU A 238 9.66 7.67 -18.92
C GLU A 238 10.66 7.49 -17.77
N ARG A 239 11.54 6.50 -17.90
CA ARG A 239 12.54 6.17 -16.87
C ARG A 239 13.46 7.34 -16.53
N HIS A 240 13.94 8.06 -17.54
CA HIS A 240 14.83 9.21 -17.34
C HIS A 240 14.13 10.31 -16.52
N THR A 241 12.89 10.66 -16.88
CA THR A 241 12.05 11.60 -16.14
C THR A 241 11.85 11.15 -14.70
N ALA A 242 11.59 9.86 -14.47
CA ALA A 242 11.44 9.32 -13.13
C ALA A 242 12.74 9.42 -12.30
N GLU A 243 13.89 9.09 -12.89
CA GLU A 243 15.20 9.16 -12.24
C GLU A 243 15.59 10.59 -11.83
N GLU A 244 15.27 11.59 -12.65
CA GLU A 244 15.54 13.01 -12.38
C GLU A 244 14.60 13.61 -11.32
N GLU A 245 13.33 13.23 -11.33
CA GLU A 245 12.29 13.89 -10.54
C GLU A 245 11.86 13.10 -9.28
N LYS A 246 12.47 11.94 -9.03
CA LYS A 246 12.15 11.04 -7.90
C LYS A 246 12.21 11.69 -6.52
N ASP A 247 13.07 12.68 -6.33
CA ASP A 247 13.24 13.37 -5.05
C ASP A 247 12.23 14.52 -4.88
N ARG A 248 11.56 14.92 -5.96
CA ARG A 248 10.64 16.06 -6.00
C ARG A 248 9.18 15.63 -6.05
N TYR A 249 8.87 14.47 -6.62
CA TYR A 249 7.49 14.00 -6.78
C TYR A 249 7.36 12.53 -6.34
N LEU A 250 6.39 12.26 -5.47
CA LEU A 250 6.10 10.91 -4.96
C LEU A 250 5.81 9.92 -6.09
N LEU A 251 5.11 10.36 -7.14
CA LEU A 251 4.76 9.52 -8.28
C LEU A 251 6.03 9.05 -9.00
N PHE A 252 6.93 9.96 -9.36
CA PHE A 252 8.20 9.62 -9.98
C PHE A 252 9.12 8.82 -9.06
N SER A 253 9.07 9.08 -7.74
CA SER A 253 9.74 8.25 -6.74
C SER A 253 9.30 6.79 -6.78
N CYS A 254 8.00 6.53 -6.97
CA CYS A 254 7.49 5.17 -7.12
C CYS A 254 7.87 4.54 -8.47
N ILE A 255 7.79 5.30 -9.57
CA ILE A 255 8.20 4.80 -10.89
C ILE A 255 9.69 4.43 -10.91
N ASP A 256 10.57 5.27 -10.35
CA ASP A 256 12.00 4.97 -10.22
C ASP A 256 12.21 3.68 -9.39
N TYR A 257 11.48 3.51 -8.28
CA TYR A 257 11.55 2.29 -7.49
C TYR A 257 11.14 1.04 -8.29
N ILE A 258 10.06 1.10 -9.08
CA ILE A 258 9.62 0.01 -9.96
C ILE A 258 10.75 -0.37 -10.94
N TYR A 259 11.37 0.61 -11.59
CA TYR A 259 12.49 0.34 -12.51
C TYR A 259 13.71 -0.27 -11.81
N GLN A 260 14.01 0.14 -10.58
CA GLN A 260 15.10 -0.44 -9.79
C GLN A 260 14.81 -1.89 -9.40
N VAL A 261 13.56 -2.29 -9.20
CA VAL A 261 13.19 -3.66 -8.85
C VAL A 261 13.16 -4.56 -10.08
N LEU A 262 12.62 -4.08 -11.21
CA LEU A 262 12.52 -4.83 -12.46
C LEU A 262 13.88 -5.16 -13.10
N GLY A 263 14.90 -4.32 -12.88
CA GLY A 263 16.26 -4.53 -13.39
C GLY A 263 17.13 -5.49 -12.56
N LYS A 264 16.62 -6.10 -11.49
CA LYS A 264 17.43 -6.89 -10.54
C LYS A 264 17.46 -8.39 -10.87
N PHE A 265 18.56 -9.02 -10.46
CA PHE A 265 18.84 -10.46 -10.55
C PHE A 265 17.62 -11.37 -10.26
N PRO A 266 16.78 -11.15 -9.23
CA PRO A 266 15.66 -12.04 -8.97
C PRO A 266 14.63 -12.13 -10.11
N VAL A 267 14.52 -11.09 -10.93
CA VAL A 267 13.60 -11.00 -12.07
C VAL A 267 14.17 -11.71 -13.29
N VAL A 268 15.46 -11.50 -13.59
CA VAL A 268 16.13 -12.05 -14.78
C VAL A 268 16.82 -13.40 -14.57
N GLN A 269 16.95 -13.89 -13.32
CA GLN A 269 17.68 -15.14 -13.01
C GLN A 269 17.08 -16.40 -13.66
N HIS A 270 15.81 -16.36 -14.05
CA HIS A 270 15.12 -17.47 -14.72
C HIS A 270 15.01 -17.25 -16.23
N PHE A 271 15.56 -16.15 -16.76
CA PHE A 271 15.58 -15.91 -18.19
C PHE A 271 16.48 -16.96 -18.85
N LEU A 272 15.90 -17.74 -19.76
CA LEU A 272 16.60 -18.81 -20.44
C LEU A 272 17.25 -18.27 -21.71
N PHE A 273 18.55 -18.50 -21.83
CA PHE A 273 19.31 -18.16 -23.02
C PHE A 273 19.44 -19.40 -23.92
N GLY A 274 19.25 -19.19 -25.22
CA GLY A 274 19.37 -20.22 -26.25
C GLY A 274 20.05 -19.66 -27.49
N GLN A 275 20.07 -20.41 -28.59
CA GLN A 275 20.74 -19.95 -29.82
C GLN A 275 20.08 -18.73 -30.48
N LEU A 276 18.80 -18.45 -30.17
CA LEU A 276 18.06 -17.30 -30.68
C LEU A 276 18.14 -16.07 -29.76
N LEU A 277 18.38 -16.28 -28.46
CA LEU A 277 18.48 -15.25 -27.43
C LEU A 277 19.71 -15.57 -26.59
N THR A 278 20.88 -15.12 -27.05
CA THR A 278 22.16 -15.45 -26.43
C THR A 278 22.54 -14.45 -25.35
N MET A 279 23.42 -14.85 -24.42
CA MET A 279 23.99 -13.98 -23.39
C MET A 279 25.24 -13.24 -23.88
N ASP A 280 25.56 -13.35 -25.18
CA ASP A 280 26.77 -12.78 -25.74
C ASP A 280 26.71 -11.26 -25.67
N ARG A 281 27.84 -10.65 -25.29
CA ARG A 281 27.94 -9.18 -25.22
C ARG A 281 27.80 -8.60 -26.62
N THR A 282 26.85 -7.70 -26.80
CA THR A 282 26.81 -6.85 -28.00
C THR A 282 27.94 -5.83 -27.92
N SER A 283 28.59 -5.56 -29.06
CA SER A 283 29.65 -4.56 -29.21
C SER A 283 29.12 -3.11 -29.33
N GLY A 284 27.83 -2.89 -29.09
CA GLY A 284 27.19 -1.58 -29.07
C GLY A 284 27.15 -0.95 -27.67
N PRO A 285 26.73 0.32 -27.54
CA PRO A 285 26.46 0.92 -26.24
C PRO A 285 25.44 0.07 -25.48
N SER A 286 25.63 -0.07 -24.16
CA SER A 286 24.67 -0.77 -23.32
C SER A 286 23.29 -0.14 -23.52
N LEU A 287 22.33 -0.90 -24.03
CA LEU A 287 20.95 -0.45 -24.10
C LEU A 287 20.46 -0.28 -22.66
N SER A 288 20.33 0.96 -22.22
CA SER A 288 19.53 1.23 -21.04
C SER A 288 18.08 1.01 -21.43
N LEU A 289 17.24 0.64 -20.47
CA LEU A 289 15.80 0.50 -20.72
C LEU A 289 15.14 1.82 -21.21
N GLY A 290 15.87 2.95 -21.19
CA GLY A 290 15.45 4.25 -21.71
C GLY A 290 15.80 4.53 -23.17
N ASP A 291 16.55 3.68 -23.86
CA ASP A 291 17.08 3.95 -25.21
C ASP A 291 16.17 3.47 -26.37
N PHE A 292 14.91 3.12 -26.10
CA PHE A 292 13.98 2.70 -27.15
C PHE A 292 13.41 3.91 -27.92
N PRO A 293 13.62 4.02 -29.24
CA PRO A 293 13.00 5.07 -30.04
C PRO A 293 11.53 4.71 -30.29
N GLY A 294 10.64 5.18 -29.41
CA GLY A 294 9.18 5.04 -29.54
C GLY A 294 8.38 6.27 -29.12
N ALA A 295 9.01 7.31 -28.58
CA ALA A 295 8.33 8.52 -28.10
C ALA A 295 8.04 9.57 -29.19
N ALA A 296 8.30 9.28 -30.46
CA ALA A 296 8.02 10.20 -31.56
C ALA A 296 7.10 9.57 -32.62
N GLY A 297 5.80 9.83 -32.51
CA GLY A 297 4.85 9.81 -33.63
C GLY A 297 4.33 8.45 -34.11
N ALA A 298 3.26 7.96 -33.48
CA ALA A 298 2.35 7.01 -34.13
C ALA A 298 0.89 7.34 -33.76
N THR A 299 0.29 8.25 -34.52
CA THR A 299 -1.17 8.40 -34.59
C THR A 299 -1.77 7.21 -35.33
N THR A 300 -2.05 6.13 -34.62
CA THR A 300 -2.96 5.09 -35.14
C THR A 300 -3.87 4.63 -34.01
N ARG A 301 -5.14 5.09 -34.07
CA ARG A 301 -6.22 4.60 -33.19
C ARG A 301 -6.30 3.08 -33.30
N MET A 302 -5.96 2.35 -32.25
CA MET A 302 -6.41 0.96 -32.11
C MET A 302 -7.90 0.97 -31.72
N ALA A 303 -8.72 0.29 -32.50
CA ALA A 303 -10.13 0.08 -32.17
C ALA A 303 -10.26 -0.88 -30.97
N PRO A 304 -11.25 -0.70 -30.09
CA PRO A 304 -11.49 -1.63 -28.98
C PRO A 304 -11.91 -3.01 -29.51
N PRO A 305 -11.61 -4.10 -28.78
CA PRO A 305 -11.98 -5.45 -29.19
C PRO A 305 -13.51 -5.60 -29.22
N SER A 306 -14.01 -6.16 -30.32
CA SER A 306 -15.44 -6.39 -30.54
C SER A 306 -15.99 -7.44 -29.57
N ILE A 307 -17.08 -7.08 -28.89
CA ILE A 307 -17.88 -8.00 -28.07
C ILE A 307 -18.43 -9.10 -28.99
N ILE A 308 -18.11 -10.35 -28.68
CA ILE A 308 -18.70 -11.54 -29.34
C ILE A 308 -20.21 -11.54 -29.05
N PRO A 309 -21.10 -11.53 -30.07
CA PRO A 309 -22.53 -11.58 -29.81
C PRO A 309 -22.94 -13.00 -29.42
N SER A 310 -23.75 -13.08 -28.37
CA SER A 310 -24.47 -14.27 -27.92
C SER A 310 -25.25 -14.92 -29.07
N ARG A 311 -25.00 -16.21 -29.30
CA ARG A 311 -25.64 -17.01 -30.35
C ARG A 311 -27.14 -17.15 -30.05
N SER A 312 -27.96 -16.62 -30.96
CA SER A 312 -29.42 -16.69 -30.95
C SER A 312 -29.92 -18.11 -31.26
N VAL A 313 -30.92 -18.56 -30.51
CA VAL A 313 -31.71 -19.77 -30.79
C VAL A 313 -32.76 -19.42 -31.87
N PRO A 314 -32.93 -20.20 -32.95
CA PRO A 314 -33.99 -19.94 -33.92
C PRO A 314 -35.32 -20.58 -33.48
N THR A 315 -36.40 -19.81 -33.56
CA THR A 315 -37.78 -20.26 -33.31
C THR A 315 -38.57 -20.44 -34.61
N GLY A 316 -39.28 -21.57 -34.72
CA GLY A 316 -40.62 -21.69 -35.35
C GLY A 316 -40.80 -22.84 -36.37
N PRO A 317 -42.05 -23.29 -36.68
CA PRO A 317 -43.26 -23.25 -35.84
C PRO A 317 -44.20 -24.51 -35.94
N THR A 318 -45.23 -24.51 -35.08
CA THR A 318 -46.56 -25.17 -35.14
C THR A 318 -46.76 -26.69 -34.95
N GLY A 319 -47.57 -27.05 -33.93
CA GLY A 319 -48.31 -28.31 -33.78
C GLY A 319 -48.78 -28.63 -32.34
N LYS A 320 -50.06 -28.33 -32.01
CA LYS A 320 -50.80 -28.67 -30.76
C LYS A 320 -51.29 -30.15 -30.77
N PRO A 321 -51.97 -30.73 -29.73
CA PRO A 321 -51.92 -30.57 -28.26
C PRO A 321 -51.92 -31.92 -27.44
N VAL A 322 -51.46 -31.86 -26.17
CA VAL A 322 -51.88 -32.47 -24.85
C VAL A 322 -52.85 -33.70 -24.85
N PRO A 323 -52.74 -34.75 -23.98
CA PRO A 323 -53.00 -34.72 -22.51
C PRO A 323 -51.95 -35.44 -21.63
N ASN A 324 -51.59 -35.01 -20.41
CA ASN A 324 -52.33 -34.80 -19.14
C ASN A 324 -52.55 -36.11 -18.36
N GLU A 325 -51.93 -36.21 -17.16
CA GLU A 325 -52.39 -36.88 -15.92
C GLU A 325 -51.19 -36.98 -14.94
N SER A 326 -51.16 -36.14 -13.91
CA SER A 326 -51.76 -36.30 -12.56
C SER A 326 -50.74 -36.94 -11.60
N GLU A 327 -50.16 -36.16 -10.70
CA GLU A 327 -50.63 -35.90 -9.33
C GLU A 327 -49.80 -36.67 -8.29
N THR A 328 -49.10 -35.88 -7.46
CA THR A 328 -49.04 -36.02 -5.99
C THR A 328 -48.21 -37.16 -5.40
N SER A 329 -47.68 -37.12 -4.18
CA SER A 329 -47.28 -36.09 -3.22
C SER A 329 -46.45 -36.84 -2.17
N SER A 330 -45.69 -36.11 -1.34
CA SER A 330 -45.27 -36.53 0.03
C SER A 330 -44.21 -37.65 0.11
N GLY A 331 -43.24 -37.68 1.01
CA GLY A 331 -42.93 -36.89 2.19
C GLY A 331 -41.98 -37.71 3.09
N ASN A 332 -41.19 -37.01 3.90
CA ASN A 332 -40.49 -37.44 5.13
C ASN A 332 -39.22 -38.34 5.13
N VAL A 333 -38.09 -37.69 5.44
CA VAL A 333 -37.30 -37.77 6.70
C VAL A 333 -37.17 -39.14 7.41
N LYS A 334 -35.93 -39.63 7.61
CA LYS A 334 -35.33 -39.86 8.95
C LYS A 334 -33.84 -40.25 8.97
N LEU A 335 -33.19 -39.71 10.00
CA LEU A 335 -31.86 -39.98 10.59
C LEU A 335 -31.74 -41.40 11.18
N THR A 336 -30.54 -42.00 11.27
CA THR A 336 -30.03 -42.75 12.45
C THR A 336 -28.55 -43.18 12.32
N THR A 337 -27.88 -43.21 13.48
CA THR A 337 -26.46 -43.44 13.84
C THR A 337 -26.12 -44.92 14.18
N PRO A 338 -24.87 -45.30 14.56
CA PRO A 338 -24.23 -46.62 14.30
C PRO A 338 -24.31 -47.63 15.46
N PRO A 339 -23.52 -48.73 15.43
CA PRO A 339 -22.58 -48.95 16.54
C PRO A 339 -21.21 -49.58 16.20
N GLU A 340 -20.33 -49.48 17.21
CA GLU A 340 -19.01 -50.09 17.41
C GLU A 340 -18.99 -51.62 17.35
N HIS A 341 -17.82 -52.21 17.07
CA HIS A 341 -17.42 -53.47 17.68
C HIS A 341 -15.90 -53.55 17.89
N ALA A 342 -15.57 -54.11 19.05
CA ALA A 342 -14.26 -54.34 19.66
C ALA A 342 -13.33 -55.28 18.88
N SER A 343 -12.02 -55.00 18.93
CA SER A 343 -10.95 -55.84 19.52
C SER A 343 -9.64 -55.09 19.50
#